data_AF-A0A251SDH2-F1
#
_entry.id   AF-A0A251SDH2-F1
#
_cell.length_a   1.000
_cell.length_b   1.000
_cell.length_c   1.000
_cell.angle_alpha   90.00
_cell.angle_beta   90.00
_cell.angle_gamma   90.00
#
_symmetry.space_group_name_H-M   'P 1'
#
loop_
_entity.id
_entity.type
_entity.pdbx_description
1 polymer ?
#
loop_
_entity_poly.entity_id
_entity_poly.type
_entity_poly.pdbx_seq_one_letter_code
_entity_poly.pdbx_strand_id
1 'polypeptide(L)' 'MRSHYIQGVELTDSFVDVCKVGDEVFLKSILNSTETVARGRAQSLDPNDLVGGTEIGPKWCEVNVQVPIKKMKTW' A
#
# COMPACT_ATOMS: atom_id res chain seq x y z
N MET A 1 -1.57 -22.16 -8.11
CA MET A 1 -1.78 -20.70 -7.98
C MET A 1 -0.69 -20.18 -7.07
N ARG A 2 0.30 -19.42 -7.57
CA ARG A 2 1.39 -18.90 -6.73
C ARG A 2 0.98 -17.55 -6.17
N SER A 3 0.58 -17.52 -4.90
CA SER A 3 0.35 -16.29 -4.16
C SER A 3 1.70 -15.58 -3.97
N HIS A 4 1.81 -14.33 -4.41
CA HIS A 4 2.97 -13.49 -4.18
C HIS A 4 2.64 -12.63 -2.96
N TYR A 5 3.26 -12.93 -1.83
CA TYR A 5 3.13 -12.13 -0.61
C TYR A 5 3.94 -10.83 -0.79
N ILE A 6 3.27 -9.69 -0.66
CA ILE A 6 3.96 -8.40 -0.52
C ILE A 6 4.33 -8.30 0.96
N GLN A 7 5.57 -8.68 1.29
CA GLN A 7 6.11 -8.60 2.64
C GLN A 7 6.81 -7.23 2.78
N GLY A 8 6.26 -6.34 3.62
CA GLY A 8 6.88 -5.07 4.01
C GLY A 8 6.45 -3.86 3.19
N VAL A 9 5.44 -3.13 3.68
CA VAL A 9 5.26 -1.70 3.33
C VAL A 9 5.80 -0.92 4.52
N GLU A 10 6.96 -0.30 4.35
CA GLU A 10 7.48 0.66 5.31
C GLU A 10 7.09 2.06 4.83
N LEU A 11 6.16 2.70 5.55
CA LEU A 11 5.89 4.12 5.36
C LEU A 11 7.11 4.86 5.92
N THR A 12 7.96 5.39 5.04
CA THR A 12 9.15 6.11 5.47
C THR A 12 8.75 7.40 6.17
N ASP A 13 9.25 7.54 7.39
CA ASP A 13 8.90 8.56 8.35
C ASP A 13 9.46 9.93 7.91
N SER A 14 8.58 10.87 7.61
CA SER A 14 8.86 12.28 7.84
C SER A 14 7.54 13.02 8.05
N PHE A 15 7.23 13.20 9.32
CA PHE A 15 6.06 13.90 9.88
C PHE A 15 4.76 13.12 9.71
N VAL A 16 4.30 12.53 10.82
CA VAL A 16 2.89 12.11 11.03
C VAL A 16 2.04 13.38 11.07
N ASP A 17 1.94 14.07 9.94
CA ASP A 17 0.85 14.98 9.69
C ASP A 17 -0.28 14.11 9.17
N VAL A 18 -1.37 14.07 9.93
CA VAL A 18 -2.53 13.18 9.81
C VAL A 18 -2.81 12.74 8.36
N CYS A 19 -2.63 11.45 8.05
CA CYS A 19 -3.08 10.86 6.78
C CYS A 19 -4.58 11.07 6.65
N LYS A 20 -5.03 11.60 5.50
CA LYS A 20 -6.44 11.84 5.17
C LYS A 20 -6.89 10.92 4.05
N VAL A 21 -8.17 10.56 4.05
CA VAL A 21 -8.77 9.87 2.91
C VAL A 21 -8.58 10.73 1.65
N GLY A 22 -8.09 10.10 0.58
CA GLY A 22 -7.75 10.74 -0.68
C GLY A 22 -6.29 11.15 -0.82
N ASP A 23 -5.51 11.18 0.26
CA ASP A 23 -4.08 11.48 0.22
C ASP A 23 -3.36 10.50 -0.69
N GLU A 24 -2.35 11.02 -1.38
CA GLU A 24 -1.56 10.24 -2.31
C GLU A 24 -0.56 9.36 -1.56
N VAL A 25 -0.50 8.08 -1.93
CA VAL A 25 0.45 7.13 -1.33
C VAL A 25 1.35 6.51 -2.40
N PHE A 26 2.58 6.26 -2.01
CA PHE A 26 3.60 5.64 -2.85
C PHE A 26 4.15 4.41 -2.15
N LEU A 27 4.11 3.27 -2.83
CA LEU A 27 4.83 2.08 -2.38
C LEU A 27 6.23 2.11 -2.98
N LYS A 28 7.24 1.97 -2.12
CA LYS A 28 8.66 1.96 -2.50
C LYS A 28 9.20 0.54 -2.53
N SER A 29 10.18 0.30 -3.39
CA SER A 29 10.92 -0.97 -3.40
C SER A 29 11.76 -1.08 -2.12
N ILE A 30 11.70 -2.24 -1.46
CA ILE A 30 12.56 -2.55 -0.30
C ILE A 30 14.04 -2.63 -0.73
N LEU A 31 14.30 -3.05 -1.97
CA LEU A 31 15.66 -3.18 -2.51
C LEU A 31 16.23 -1.82 -2.98
N ASN A 32 15.37 -0.87 -3.30
CA ASN A 32 15.75 0.47 -3.75
C ASN A 32 14.68 1.49 -3.32
N SER A 33 14.90 2.19 -2.22
CA SER A 33 13.94 3.14 -1.64
C SER A 33 13.62 4.34 -2.55
N THR A 34 14.45 4.62 -3.55
CA THR A 34 14.18 5.68 -4.54
C THR A 34 13.12 5.25 -5.56
N GLU A 35 13.01 3.95 -5.82
CA GLU A 35 12.10 3.37 -6.81
C GLU A 35 10.67 3.28 -6.27
N THR A 36 9.73 3.96 -6.93
CA THR A 36 8.29 3.80 -6.70
C THR A 36 7.77 2.61 -7.50
N VAL A 37 7.24 1.60 -6.83
CA VAL A 37 6.70 0.38 -7.45
C VAL A 37 5.18 0.42 -7.63
N ALA A 38 4.48 1.25 -6.85
CA ALA A 38 3.05 1.48 -7.01
C ALA A 38 2.66 2.86 -6.50
N ARG A 39 1.54 3.36 -7.03
CA ARG A 39 0.89 4.61 -6.62
C ARG A 39 -0.56 4.31 -6.27
N GLY A 40 -1.08 4.98 -5.26
CA GLY A 40 -2.45 4.82 -4.84
C GLY A 40 -2.97 6.01 -4.06
N ARG A 41 -4.08 5.79 -3.36
CA ARG A 41 -4.64 6.75 -2.42
C ARG A 41 -5.07 6.08 -1.12
N ALA A 42 -5.02 6.83 -0.03
CA ALA A 42 -5.68 6.46 1.21
C ALA A 42 -7.20 6.35 0.96
N GLN A 43 -7.78 5.22 1.34
CA GLN A 43 -9.17 4.86 1.04
C GLN A 43 -10.04 4.95 2.29
N SER A 44 -9.54 4.48 3.44
CA SER A 44 -10.24 4.55 4.72
C SER A 44 -9.30 4.77 5.90
N LEU A 45 -9.81 5.46 6.91
CA LEU A 45 -9.20 5.66 8.23
C LEU A 45 -10.08 5.10 9.36
N ASP A 46 -11.22 4.50 9.03
CA ASP A 46 -12.09 3.89 10.05
C ASP A 46 -11.40 2.63 10.60
N PRO A 47 -11.10 2.55 11.90
CA PRO A 47 -10.42 1.39 12.46
C PRO A 47 -11.25 0.10 12.37
N ASN A 48 -12.56 0.18 12.15
CA ASN A 48 -13.46 -0.98 12.06
C ASN A 48 -13.67 -1.46 10.62
N ASP A 49 -13.18 -0.71 9.62
CA ASP A 49 -13.27 -1.16 8.23
C ASP A 49 -12.43 -2.43 8.03
N LEU A 50 -12.90 -3.30 7.16
CA LEU A 50 -12.31 -4.61 6.93
C LEU A 50 -11.47 -4.62 5.65
N VAL A 51 -10.17 -4.83 5.80
CA VAL A 51 -9.25 -5.07 4.68
C VAL A 51 -8.81 -6.53 4.71
N GLY A 52 -9.12 -7.28 3.65
CA GLY A 52 -8.85 -8.72 3.63
C GLY A 52 -9.56 -9.52 4.72
N GLY A 53 -10.68 -9.00 5.25
CA GLY A 53 -11.44 -9.60 6.34
C GLY A 53 -10.89 -9.34 7.75
N THR A 54 -9.90 -8.45 7.89
CA THR A 54 -9.35 -8.02 9.19
C THR A 54 -9.62 -6.53 9.40
N GLU A 55 -10.00 -6.15 10.62
CA GLU A 55 -10.15 -4.74 11.01
C GLU A 55 -8.82 -4.01 10.87
N ILE A 56 -8.85 -2.79 10.32
CA ILE A 56 -7.67 -1.95 10.13
C ILE A 56 -6.99 -1.64 11.48
N GLY A 57 -7.79 -1.28 12.49
CA GLY A 57 -7.30 -0.87 13.80
C GLY A 57 -6.83 0.59 13.87
N PRO A 58 -6.64 1.13 15.09
CA PRO A 58 -6.57 2.58 15.34
C PRO A 58 -5.30 3.29 14.87
N LYS A 59 -4.32 2.56 14.33
CA LYS A 59 -3.02 3.10 13.89
C LYS A 59 -2.72 2.86 12.41
N TRP A 60 -3.69 2.32 11.69
CA TRP A 60 -3.53 1.91 10.31
C TRP A 60 -4.59 2.60 9.44
N CYS A 61 -4.38 2.54 8.13
CA CYS A 61 -5.33 3.02 7.14
C CYS A 61 -5.43 2.00 6.00
N GLU A 62 -6.56 2.00 5.30
CA GLU A 62 -6.69 1.29 4.03
C GLU A 62 -6.09 2.15 2.92
N VAL A 63 -5.30 1.53 2.04
CA VAL A 63 -4.81 2.14 0.81
C VAL A 63 -5.23 1.31 -0.39
N ASN A 64 -5.75 1.98 -1.42
CA ASN A 64 -6.01 1.35 -2.70
C ASN A 64 -4.90 1.76 -3.68
N VAL A 65 -4.11 0.77 -4.12
CA VAL A 65 -2.92 0.97 -4.95
C VAL A 65 -3.06 0.28 -6.31
N GLN A 66 -2.60 0.96 -7.35
CA GLN A 66 -2.49 0.38 -8.69
C GLN A 66 -1.06 -0.11 -8.89
N VAL A 67 -0.91 -1.43 -9.07
CA VAL A 67 0.39 -2.07 -9.28
C VAL A 67 0.55 -2.47 -10.75
N PRO A 68 1.59 -1.99 -11.45
CA PRO A 68 1.86 -2.45 -12.81
C PRO A 68 2.36 -3.91 -12.79
N ILE A 69 1.65 -4.80 -13.50
CA ILE A 69 2.06 -6.19 -13.64
C ILE A 69 2.63 -6.41 -15.04
N LYS A 70 3.91 -6.79 -15.11
CA LYS A 70 4.54 -7.21 -16.36
C LYS A 70 3.90 -8.53 -16.80
N LYS A 71 3.18 -8.52 -17.92
CA LYS A 71 2.71 -9.76 -18.56
C LYS A 71 3.94 -10.59 -18.95
N MET A 72 4.00 -11.84 -18.50
CA MET A 72 4.97 -12.79 -19.07
C MET A 72 4.65 -12.95 -20.56
N LYS A 73 5.65 -12.76 -21.44
CA LYS A 73 5.52 -13.17 -22.83
C LYS A 73 5.49 -14.70 -22.84
N THR A 74 4.32 -15.29 -23.05
CA THR A 74 4.21 -16.67 -23.49
C THR A 74 4.74 -16.71 -24.93
N TRP A 75 5.82 -17.44 -25.14
CA TRP A 75 6.30 -17.82 -26.47
C TRP A 75 5.31 -18.78 -27.13
#